data_AF-A0A842QDH5-F1
#
_entry.id   AF-A0A842QDH5-F1
#
_cell.length_a   1.000
_cell.length_b   1.000
_cell.length_c   1.000
_cell.angle_alpha   90.00
_cell.angle_beta   90.00
_cell.angle_gamma   90.00
#
_symmetry.space_group_name_H-M   'P 1'
#
loop_
_entity.id
_entity.type
_entity.pdbx_description
1 polymer ?
#
loop_
_entity_poly.entity_id
_entity_poly.type
_entity_poly.pdbx_seq_one_letter_code
_entity_poly.pdbx_strand_id
1 'polypeptide(L)' 'MNSIERNTTFDDVLAEAAESAARVRIYGRSMAIIAEGLVAFVGNNVVGIKHKKKESATEFIRKDHIIKIQMLGEQEVLC' A
#
# COMPACT_ATOMS: atom_id res chain seq x y z
N MET A 1 14.54 -10.75 9.13
CA MET A 1 13.81 -11.22 10.32
C MET A 1 12.65 -12.07 9.83
N ASN A 2 12.56 -13.32 10.26
CA ASN A 2 11.52 -14.26 9.84
C ASN A 2 10.61 -14.50 11.04
N SER A 3 9.49 -13.78 11.09
CA SER A 3 8.43 -13.96 12.09
C SER A 3 7.09 -13.99 11.35
N ILE A 4 6.88 -15.05 10.57
CA ILE A 4 5.57 -15.37 9.98
C ILE A 4 4.72 -16.00 11.09
N GLU A 5 4.37 -15.19 12.08
CA GLU A 5 3.32 -15.42 13.07
C GLU A 5 2.60 -14.11 13.31
N ARG A 6 1.80 -13.64 12.35
CA ARG A 6 0.84 -12.55 12.58
C ARG A 6 -0.40 -12.79 11.74
N ASN A 7 -1.56 -12.83 12.40
CA ASN A 7 -2.87 -12.68 11.77
C ASN A 7 -2.83 -11.37 10.96
N THR A 8 -2.49 -11.46 9.68
CA THR A 8 -2.24 -10.30 8.82
C THR A 8 -3.46 -10.08 7.96
N THR A 9 -4.21 -9.02 8.27
CA THR A 9 -5.29 -8.52 7.42
C THR A 9 -4.70 -7.59 6.35
N PHE A 10 -5.48 -7.25 5.32
CA PHE A 10 -5.09 -6.20 4.39
C PHE A 10 -4.85 -4.85 5.09
N ASP A 11 -5.56 -4.58 6.19
CA ASP A 11 -5.37 -3.35 6.97
C ASP A 11 -4.00 -3.34 7.64
N ASP A 12 -3.56 -4.48 8.20
CA ASP A 12 -2.23 -4.59 8.81
C ASP A 12 -1.12 -4.39 7.77
N VAL A 13 -1.27 -5.00 6.57
CA VAL A 13 -0.29 -4.87 5.48
C VAL A 13 -0.22 -3.43 4.96
N LEU A 14 -1.37 -2.75 4.82
CA LEU A 14 -1.42 -1.35 4.39
C LEU A 14 -0.88 -0.39 5.45
N ALA A 15 -1.12 -0.68 6.74
CA ALA A 15 -0.58 0.09 7.84
C ALA A 15 0.95 -0.03 7.88
N GLU A 16 1.49 -1.24 7.75
CA GLU A 16 2.93 -1.47 7.65
C GLU A 16 3.55 -0.72 6.46
N ALA A 17 2.87 -0.72 5.30
CA ALA A 17 3.31 0.04 4.14
C ALA A 17 3.29 1.57 4.37
N ALA A 18 2.33 2.08 5.13
CA ALA A 18 2.26 3.49 5.49
C ALA A 18 3.41 3.89 6.42
N GLU A 19 3.69 3.07 7.44
CA GLU A 19 4.74 3.30 8.44
C GLU A 19 6.14 3.21 7.83
N SER A 20 6.39 2.20 7.00
CA SER A 20 7.68 1.99 6.34
C SER A 20 7.93 2.93 5.16
N ALA A 21 6.93 3.69 4.73
CA ALA A 21 6.96 4.45 3.48
C ALA A 21 7.41 3.60 2.26
N ALA A 22 7.14 2.29 2.30
CA ALA A 22 7.44 1.38 1.21
C ALA A 22 6.49 1.65 0.04
N ARG A 23 7.02 1.51 -1.18
CA ARG A 23 6.18 1.59 -2.37
C ARG A 23 5.38 0.31 -2.51
N VAL A 24 4.09 0.45 -2.79
CA VAL A 24 3.16 -0.66 -2.97
C VAL A 24 2.57 -0.66 -4.36
N ARG A 25 2.25 -1.85 -4.83
CA ARG A 25 1.39 -2.07 -5.99
C ARG A 25 0.15 -2.83 -5.55
N ILE A 26 -1.01 -2.29 -5.88
CA ILE A 26 -2.30 -2.78 -5.43
C ILE A 26 -3.03 -3.38 -6.63
N TYR A 27 -3.61 -4.55 -6.42
CA TYR A 27 -4.23 -5.35 -7.46
C TYR A 27 -5.72 -5.54 -7.19
N GLY A 28 -6.52 -5.37 -8.25
CA GLY A 28 -7.95 -5.64 -8.27
C GLY A 28 -8.29 -7.06 -8.74
N ARG A 29 -9.58 -7.42 -8.68
CA ARG A 29 -10.09 -8.79 -8.93
C ARG A 29 -9.57 -9.49 -10.19
N SER A 30 -9.30 -8.74 -11.27
CA SER A 30 -8.75 -9.29 -12.52
C SER A 30 -7.23 -9.47 -12.52
N MET A 31 -6.58 -9.36 -11.36
CA MET A 31 -5.12 -9.25 -11.22
C MET A 31 -4.53 -8.04 -11.98
N ALA A 32 -5.36 -7.08 -12.38
CA ALA A 32 -4.91 -5.81 -12.92
C ALA A 32 -4.39 -4.92 -11.79
N ILE A 33 -3.34 -4.15 -12.10
CA ILE A 33 -2.84 -3.10 -11.20
C ILE A 33 -3.89 -1.99 -11.18
N ILE A 34 -4.42 -1.70 -10.00
CA ILE A 34 -5.40 -0.63 -9.80
C ILE A 34 -4.80 0.61 -9.15
N ALA A 35 -3.60 0.49 -8.56
CA ALA A 35 -2.78 1.62 -8.13
C ALA A 35 -1.33 1.19 -7.86
N GLU A 36 -0.41 2.16 -7.92
CA GLU A 36 0.97 1.98 -7.48
C GLU A 36 1.50 3.28 -6.84
N GLY A 37 2.00 3.22 -5.61
CA GLY A 37 2.48 4.42 -4.91
C GLY A 37 2.82 4.17 -3.46
N LEU A 38 2.81 5.23 -2.65
CA LEU A 38 3.00 5.17 -1.20
C LEU A 38 1.64 5.22 -0.51
N VAL A 39 1.45 4.42 0.54
CA VAL A 39 0.23 4.53 1.37
C VAL A 39 0.31 5.82 2.18
N ALA A 40 -0.65 6.72 1.97
CA ALA A 40 -0.74 7.98 2.69
C ALA A 40 -1.53 7.82 4.00
N PHE A 41 -2.61 7.05 3.97
CA PHE A 41 -3.40 6.67 5.13
C PHE A 41 -4.24 5.42 4.84
N VAL A 42 -4.62 4.70 5.90
CA VAL A 42 -5.56 3.57 5.85
C VAL A 42 -6.82 3.98 6.60
N GLY A 43 -7.94 4.11 5.87
CA GLY A 43 -9.25 4.41 6.44
C GLY A 43 -10.11 3.16 6.60
N ASN A 44 -11.32 3.34 7.15
CA ASN A 44 -12.24 2.23 7.41
C ASN A 44 -12.66 1.47 6.14
N ASN A 45 -12.85 2.17 5.01
CA ASN A 45 -13.30 1.58 3.73
C ASN A 45 -12.41 1.93 2.54
N VAL A 46 -11.50 2.88 2.70
CA VAL A 46 -10.65 3.38 1.62
C VAL A 46 -9.20 3.44 2.07
N VAL A 47 -8.28 3.25 1.13
CA VAL A 47 -6.86 3.56 1.30
C VAL A 47 -6.51 4.73 0.39
N GLY A 48 -5.80 5.71 0.96
CA GLY A 48 -5.28 6.85 0.21
C GLY A 48 -3.86 6.58 -0.28
N ILE A 49 -3.59 6.82 -1.56
CA ILE A 49 -2.28 6.64 -2.18
C ILE A 49 -1.72 8.01 -2.61
N LYS A 50 -0.42 8.19 -2.41
CA LYS A 50 0.36 9.35 -2.87
C LYS A 50 1.58 8.90 -3.68
N HIS A 51 2.01 9.71 -4.65
CA HIS A 51 3.12 9.35 -5.53
C HIS A 51 4.46 9.91 -5.05
N LYS A 52 4.43 10.99 -4.26
CA LYS A 52 5.61 11.63 -3.66
C LYS A 52 5.46 11.75 -2.15
N LYS A 53 6.59 11.71 -1.43
CA LYS A 53 6.61 11.71 0.05
C LYS A 53 5.90 12.91 0.69
N LYS A 54 6.06 14.11 0.11
CA LYS A 54 5.54 15.39 0.62
C LYS A 54 4.15 15.79 0.07
N GLU A 55 3.52 14.93 -0.73
CA GLU A 55 2.19 15.20 -1.28
C GLU A 55 1.09 14.57 -0.41
N SER A 56 -0.11 15.13 -0.50
CA SER A 56 -1.33 14.50 0.03
C SER A 56 -1.75 13.32 -0.83
N ALA A 57 -2.66 12.49 -0.32
CA ALA A 57 -3.29 11.44 -1.11
C ALA A 57 -3.99 12.06 -2.34
N THR A 58 -3.75 11.49 -3.51
CA THR A 58 -4.34 11.90 -4.79
C THR A 58 -5.15 10.78 -5.44
N GLU A 59 -4.93 9.53 -5.01
CA GLU A 59 -5.72 8.37 -5.40
C GLU A 59 -6.36 7.72 -4.17
N PHE A 60 -7.56 7.18 -4.35
CA PHE A 60 -8.33 6.56 -3.27
C PHE A 60 -8.93 5.24 -3.75
N ILE A 61 -8.63 4.15 -3.06
CA ILE A 61 -9.03 2.81 -3.47
C ILE A 61 -9.96 2.24 -2.41
N ARG A 62 -11.10 1.69 -2.84
CA ARG A 62 -11.96 0.93 -1.92
C ARG A 62 -11.28 -0.38 -1.52
N LYS A 63 -11.23 -0.66 -0.22
CA LYS A 63 -10.51 -1.84 0.30
C LYS A 63 -11.11 -3.17 -0.17
N ASP A 64 -12.42 -3.22 -0.37
CA ASP A 64 -13.13 -4.40 -0.88
C ASP A 64 -12.84 -4.72 -2.37
N HIS A 65 -12.14 -3.83 -3.07
CA HIS A 65 -11.63 -4.09 -4.42
C HIS A 65 -10.19 -4.59 -4.44
N ILE A 66 -9.51 -4.63 -3.30
CA ILE A 66 -8.12 -5.09 -3.19
C ILE A 66 -8.12 -6.60 -3.00
N ILE A 67 -7.46 -7.32 -3.91
CA ILE A 67 -7.26 -8.77 -3.78
C ILE A 67 -5.82 -9.16 -3.50
N LYS A 68 -4.88 -8.23 -3.73
CA LYS A 68 -3.45 -8.45 -3.54
C LYS A 68 -2.74 -7.11 -3.38
N ILE A 69 -1.77 -7.09 -2.48
CA ILE A 69 -0.81 -6.00 -2.30
C ILE A 69 0.59 -6.59 -2.53
N GLN A 70 1.42 -5.87 -3.26
CA GLN A 70 2.84 -6.19 -3.43
C GLN A 70 3.68 -5.04 -2.90
N MET A 71 4.52 -5.32 -1.91
CA MET A 71 5.56 -4.41 -1.44
C MET A 71 6.70 -4.42 -2.45
N LEU A 72 7.10 -3.25 -2.95
CA LEU A 72 8.18 -3.09 -3.94
C LEU A 72 9.52 -2.71 -3.29
N GLY A 73 9.56 -2.52 -1.98
CA GLY A 73 10.73 -2.06 -1.22
C GLY A 73 10.82 -0.53 -1.11
N GLU A 74 11.86 -0.05 -0.41
CA GLU A 74 12.22 1.36 -0.43
C GLU A 74 12.84 1.68 -1.80
N GLN A 75 12.39 2.76 -2.43
CA GLN A 75 13.06 3.30 -3.60
C GLN A 75 14.43 3.81 -3.15
N GLU A 76 15.52 3.11 -3.50
CA GLU A 76 16.87 3.67 -3.40
C GLU A 76 16.87 4.97 -4.20
N VAL A 77 16.88 6.10 -3.50
CA VAL A 77 17.13 7.39 -4.13
C VAL A 77 18.61 7.38 -4.46
N LEU A 78 18.96 7.05 -5.72
CA LEU A 78 20.26 7.38 -6.26
C LEU A 78 20.39 8.91 -6.19
N CYS A 79 21.37 9.33 -5.40
CA CYS A 79 21.73 10.71 -5.04
C CYS A 79 21.91 11.62 -6.27
#